data_AF-A0AAV2QV13-F1
#
_entry.id   AF-A0AAV2QV13-F1
#
_cell.length_a   1.000
_cell.length_b   1.000
_cell.length_c   1.000
_cell.angle_alpha   90.00
_cell.angle_beta   90.00
_cell.angle_gamma   90.00
#
_symmetry.space_group_name_H-M   'P 1'
#
loop_
_entity.id
_entity.type
_entity.pdbx_description
1 polymer ?
#
loop_
_entity_poly.entity_id
_entity_poly.type
_entity_poly.pdbx_seq_one_letter_code
_entity_poly.pdbx_strand_id
1 'polypeptide(L)'
;MAHELGLPVDKVAVQGAGLAFVAYPEAVARLPLSPVWSILFFAMLLVLGLGTQFTILTTITTTITDDFPVLRGKNFKWALMGACLCMYAVGLSMATKGGMYVLQMMDSYSSTFSALMVGMTEVIVVSWVYGVDNYLNDIKVMLGFYPYPRWLWRIIWKFGMPIIISVILIFTWIDFTPAKYDTYEFPPWANAVGWVLSFSSVSCIPIVAIYKIIREDGSLKERVWKLTRPLPQWAPPADVLIRPNDSFGAKPLLKVTSFDVETEAKI
;
A
#
# COMPACT_ATOMS: atom_id res chain seq x y z
N MET A 1 14.41 -27.41 -18.92
CA MET A 1 14.15 -26.68 -20.18
C MET A 1 15.45 -26.31 -20.90
N ALA A 2 16.32 -25.45 -20.38
CA ALA A 2 17.59 -25.06 -21.04
C ALA A 2 18.48 -26.27 -21.42
N HIS A 3 18.62 -27.24 -20.52
CA HIS A 3 19.36 -28.49 -20.76
C HIS A 3 18.72 -29.41 -21.82
N GLU A 4 17.39 -29.38 -21.99
CA GLU A 4 16.69 -30.24 -22.95
C GLU A 4 16.49 -29.58 -24.32
N LEU A 5 16.34 -28.25 -24.36
CA LEU A 5 16.19 -27.48 -25.60
C LEU A 5 17.54 -27.10 -26.22
N GLY A 6 18.66 -27.29 -25.50
CA GLY A 6 19.97 -26.84 -25.94
C GLY A 6 20.06 -25.32 -26.12
N LEU A 7 19.18 -24.55 -25.46
CA LEU A 7 19.12 -23.10 -25.54
C LEU A 7 19.73 -22.48 -24.27
N PRO A 8 20.45 -21.35 -24.40
CA PRO A 8 20.96 -20.61 -23.25
C PRO A 8 19.79 -20.15 -22.35
N VAL A 9 20.05 -20.09 -21.04
CA VAL A 9 19.04 -19.74 -20.02
C VAL A 9 18.40 -18.38 -20.32
N ASP A 10 19.17 -17.45 -20.90
CA ASP A 10 18.73 -16.10 -21.25
C ASP A 10 17.59 -16.08 -22.29
N LYS A 11 17.47 -17.13 -23.13
CA LYS A 11 16.38 -17.24 -24.11
C LYS A 11 15.10 -17.88 -23.56
N VAL A 12 15.18 -18.54 -22.41
CA VAL A 12 14.03 -19.16 -21.73
C VAL A 12 13.58 -18.36 -20.50
N ALA A 13 14.42 -17.46 -19.99
CA ALA A 13 14.14 -16.58 -18.87
C ALA A 13 13.50 -15.26 -19.34
N VAL A 14 12.26 -15.33 -19.83
CA VAL A 14 11.45 -14.12 -20.04
C VAL A 14 11.02 -13.57 -18.66
N GLN A 15 11.11 -12.27 -18.40
CA GLN A 15 10.64 -11.69 -17.13
C GLN A 15 9.11 -11.49 -17.10
N GLY A 16 8.54 -11.41 -15.89
CA GLY A 16 7.13 -11.06 -15.68
C GLY A 16 6.15 -12.14 -16.14
N ALA A 17 5.05 -11.71 -16.77
CA ALA A 17 3.95 -12.60 -17.19
C ALA A 17 4.39 -13.68 -18.20
N GLY A 18 5.38 -13.39 -19.05
CA GLY A 18 5.90 -14.37 -20.02
C GLY A 18 6.55 -15.59 -19.34
N LEU A 19 7.17 -15.40 -18.17
CA LEU A 19 7.72 -16.51 -17.40
C LEU A 19 6.60 -17.47 -16.97
N ALA A 20 5.59 -16.91 -16.29
CA ALA A 20 4.53 -17.67 -15.65
C ALA A 20 3.56 -18.32 -16.65
N PHE A 21 3.30 -17.69 -17.79
CA PHE A 21 2.28 -18.14 -18.75
C PHE A 21 2.84 -18.77 -20.03
N VAL A 22 4.15 -18.72 -20.28
CA VAL A 22 4.78 -19.34 -21.45
C VAL A 22 5.83 -20.36 -21.03
N ALA A 23 6.90 -19.91 -20.34
CA ALA A 23 8.01 -20.78 -20.00
C ALA A 23 7.64 -21.86 -18.98
N TYR A 24 6.88 -21.53 -17.93
CA TYR A 24 6.46 -22.53 -16.94
C TYR A 24 5.52 -23.60 -17.51
N PRO A 25 4.43 -23.26 -18.24
CA PRO A 25 3.58 -24.27 -18.87
C PRO A 25 4.34 -25.17 -19.85
N GLU A 26 5.29 -24.62 -20.62
CA GLU A 26 6.13 -25.42 -21.53
C GLU A 26 7.03 -26.39 -20.77
N ALA A 27 7.58 -25.99 -19.60
CA ALA A 27 8.34 -26.91 -18.74
C ALA A 27 7.43 -28.02 -18.17
N VAL A 28 6.25 -27.65 -17.67
CA VAL A 28 5.30 -28.57 -17.05
C VAL A 28 4.77 -29.60 -18.06
N ALA A 29 4.61 -29.21 -19.32
CA ALA A 29 4.16 -30.10 -20.40
C ALA A 29 5.10 -31.30 -20.63
N ARG A 30 6.37 -31.21 -20.21
CA ARG A 30 7.37 -32.27 -20.37
C ARG A 30 7.46 -33.23 -19.19
N LEU A 31 6.78 -32.92 -18.08
CA LEU A 31 6.76 -33.79 -16.91
C LEU A 31 5.78 -34.97 -17.12
N PRO A 32 6.08 -36.16 -16.56
CA PRO A 32 5.10 -37.23 -16.49
C PRO A 32 3.89 -36.77 -15.68
N LEU A 33 2.67 -37.16 -16.10
CA LEU A 33 1.40 -36.68 -15.53
C LEU A 33 1.21 -35.15 -15.66
N SER A 34 1.67 -34.56 -16.76
CA SER A 34 1.54 -33.12 -17.10
C SER A 34 0.22 -32.45 -16.69
N PRO A 35 -0.98 -33.03 -16.95
CA PRO A 35 -2.25 -32.38 -16.59
C PRO A 35 -2.40 -32.07 -15.09
N VAL A 36 -1.88 -32.93 -14.20
CA VAL A 36 -1.96 -32.72 -12.74
C VAL A 36 -1.10 -31.53 -12.33
N TRP A 37 0.12 -31.46 -12.86
CA TRP A 37 1.06 -30.38 -12.59
C TRP A 37 0.56 -29.03 -13.12
N SER A 38 -0.08 -29.00 -14.29
CA SER A 38 -0.69 -27.77 -14.83
C SER A 38 -1.81 -27.25 -13.94
N ILE A 39 -2.70 -28.12 -13.45
CA ILE A 39 -3.79 -27.73 -12.55
C ILE A 39 -3.23 -27.15 -11.25
N LEU A 40 -2.25 -27.82 -10.63
CA LEU A 40 -1.64 -27.34 -9.39
C LEU A 40 -0.94 -26.00 -9.59
N PHE A 41 -0.24 -25.81 -10.71
CA PHE A 41 0.47 -24.56 -11.01
C PHE A 41 -0.49 -23.39 -11.22
N PHE A 42 -1.55 -23.55 -12.02
CA PHE A 42 -2.53 -22.48 -12.23
C PHE A 42 -3.39 -22.23 -11.00
N ALA A 43 -3.71 -23.26 -10.20
CA ALA A 43 -4.38 -23.10 -8.92
C ALA A 43 -3.52 -22.29 -7.94
N MET A 44 -2.21 -22.55 -7.89
CA MET A 44 -1.27 -21.75 -7.10
C MET A 44 -1.27 -20.29 -7.55
N LEU A 45 -1.13 -20.01 -8.85
CA LEU A 45 -1.17 -18.64 -9.37
C LEU A 45 -2.50 -17.93 -9.03
N LEU A 46 -3.62 -18.65 -9.11
CA LEU A 46 -4.94 -18.12 -8.77
C LEU A 46 -5.05 -17.81 -7.27
N VAL A 47 -4.61 -18.71 -6.39
CA VAL A 47 -4.64 -18.47 -4.94
C VAL A 47 -3.72 -17.32 -4.54
N LEU A 48 -2.53 -17.21 -5.15
CA LEU A 48 -1.60 -16.09 -4.94
C LEU A 48 -2.24 -14.75 -5.31
N GLY A 49 -2.89 -14.68 -6.49
CA GLY A 49 -3.59 -13.47 -6.93
C GLY A 49 -4.83 -13.14 -6.11
N LEU A 50 -5.60 -14.14 -5.68
CA LEU A 50 -6.77 -13.90 -4.83
C LEU A 50 -6.39 -13.38 -3.45
N GLY A 51 -5.32 -13.90 -2.84
CA GLY A 51 -4.87 -13.44 -1.52
C GLY A 51 -4.48 -11.97 -1.48
N THR A 52 -3.74 -11.50 -2.49
CA THR A 52 -3.39 -10.08 -2.63
C THR A 52 -4.62 -9.23 -2.92
N GLN A 53 -5.52 -9.69 -3.79
CA GLN A 53 -6.73 -8.95 -4.15
C GLN A 53 -7.68 -8.75 -2.95
N PHE A 54 -7.85 -9.77 -2.10
CA PHE A 54 -8.66 -9.64 -0.89
C PHE A 54 -8.10 -8.59 0.07
N THR A 55 -6.77 -8.53 0.19
CA THR A 55 -6.11 -7.53 1.04
C THR A 55 -6.35 -6.12 0.49
N ILE A 56 -6.17 -5.90 -0.81
CA ILE A 56 -6.39 -4.59 -1.46
C ILE A 56 -7.85 -4.13 -1.32
N LEU A 57 -8.80 -5.02 -1.62
CA LEU A 57 -10.24 -4.72 -1.51
C LEU A 57 -10.63 -4.39 -0.06
N THR A 58 -10.13 -5.14 0.90
CA THR A 58 -10.41 -4.91 2.32
C THR A 58 -9.83 -3.59 2.78
N THR A 59 -8.59 -3.27 2.40
CA THR A 59 -7.95 -1.98 2.73
C THR A 59 -8.78 -0.82 2.21
N ILE A 60 -9.14 -0.82 0.92
CA ILE A 60 -9.91 0.27 0.30
C ILE A 60 -11.30 0.42 0.95
N THR A 61 -12.00 -0.70 1.15
CA THR A 61 -13.34 -0.66 1.73
C THR A 61 -13.31 -0.21 3.20
N THR A 62 -12.27 -0.61 3.94
CA THR A 62 -12.08 -0.18 5.34
C THR A 62 -11.77 1.31 5.42
N THR A 63 -10.84 1.81 4.59
CA THR A 63 -10.54 3.26 4.53
C THR A 63 -11.79 4.10 4.22
N ILE A 64 -12.60 3.69 3.24
CA ILE A 64 -13.85 4.38 2.92
C ILE A 64 -14.84 4.36 4.10
N THR A 65 -14.94 3.22 4.78
CA THR A 65 -15.88 3.06 5.91
C THR A 65 -15.43 3.84 7.15
N ASP A 66 -14.12 4.01 7.34
CA ASP A 66 -13.55 4.77 8.44
C ASP A 66 -13.74 6.29 8.25
N ASP A 67 -13.63 6.79 7.01
CA ASP A 67 -13.87 8.20 6.68
C ASP A 67 -15.37 8.56 6.67
N PHE A 68 -16.24 7.64 6.24
CA PHE A 68 -17.69 7.86 6.15
C PHE A 68 -18.46 7.01 7.18
N PRO A 69 -18.77 7.55 8.37
CA PRO A 69 -19.45 6.79 9.43
C PRO A 69 -20.85 6.29 9.03
N VAL A 70 -21.47 6.91 8.01
CA VAL A 70 -22.78 6.52 7.45
C VAL A 70 -22.73 5.16 6.74
N LEU A 71 -21.56 4.76 6.22
CA LEU A 71 -21.38 3.48 5.54
C LEU A 71 -21.01 2.34 6.50
N ARG A 72 -20.87 2.61 7.80
CA ARG A 72 -20.53 1.60 8.80
C ARG A 72 -21.68 0.63 9.07
N GLY A 73 -21.36 -0.62 9.41
CA GLY A 73 -22.35 -1.63 9.78
C GLY A 73 -23.13 -2.18 8.58
N LYS A 74 -24.46 -1.98 8.55
CA LYS A 74 -25.34 -2.58 7.51
C LYS A 74 -25.02 -2.08 6.10
N ASN A 75 -24.47 -0.87 5.99
CA ASN A 75 -24.17 -0.22 4.71
C ASN A 75 -22.79 -0.59 4.13
N PHE A 76 -21.99 -1.37 4.86
CA PHE A 76 -20.66 -1.81 4.41
C PHE A 76 -20.72 -2.58 3.08
N LYS A 77 -21.79 -3.36 2.89
CA LYS A 77 -22.00 -4.14 1.66
C LYS A 77 -22.11 -3.25 0.41
N TRP A 78 -22.68 -2.05 0.55
CA TRP A 78 -22.79 -1.09 -0.54
C TRP A 78 -21.45 -0.44 -0.87
N ALA A 79 -20.63 -0.14 0.14
CA ALA A 79 -19.25 0.33 -0.05
C ALA A 79 -18.42 -0.70 -0.83
N LEU A 80 -18.49 -1.96 -0.40
CA LEU A 80 -17.80 -3.07 -1.06
C LEU A 80 -18.28 -3.26 -2.50
N MET A 81 -19.59 -3.26 -2.73
CA MET A 81 -20.16 -3.41 -4.08
C MET A 81 -19.71 -2.29 -5.01
N GLY A 82 -19.71 -1.04 -4.52
CA GLY A 82 -19.21 0.12 -5.26
C GLY A 82 -17.74 -0.02 -5.62
N ALA A 83 -16.88 -0.35 -4.65
CA ALA A 83 -15.46 -0.55 -4.87
C ALA A 83 -15.18 -1.66 -5.90
N CYS A 84 -15.85 -2.81 -5.77
CA CYS A 84 -15.73 -3.92 -6.72
C CYS A 84 -16.19 -3.52 -8.13
N LEU A 85 -17.31 -2.80 -8.26
CA LEU A 85 -17.83 -2.36 -9.56
C LEU A 85 -16.87 -1.38 -10.24
N CYS A 86 -16.32 -0.43 -9.48
CA CYS A 86 -15.33 0.53 -9.98
C CYS A 86 -14.06 -0.19 -10.47
N MET A 87 -13.51 -1.11 -9.67
CA MET A 87 -12.34 -1.89 -10.06
C MET A 87 -12.61 -2.79 -11.27
N TYR A 88 -13.80 -3.38 -11.35
CA TYR A 88 -14.20 -4.19 -12.50
C TYR A 88 -14.29 -3.35 -13.77
N ALA A 89 -14.87 -2.16 -13.70
CA ALA A 89 -14.97 -1.24 -14.85
C ALA A 89 -13.59 -0.82 -15.37
N VAL A 90 -12.65 -0.47 -14.48
CA VAL A 90 -11.26 -0.16 -14.86
C VAL A 90 -10.55 -1.40 -15.39
N GLY A 91 -10.71 -2.55 -14.73
CA GLY A 91 -10.12 -3.83 -15.13
C GLY A 91 -10.59 -4.29 -16.52
N LEU A 92 -11.78 -3.91 -16.96
CA LEU A 92 -12.29 -4.21 -18.29
C LEU A 92 -11.38 -3.65 -19.40
N SER A 93 -10.72 -2.50 -19.16
CA SER A 93 -9.75 -1.93 -20.12
C SER A 93 -8.58 -2.88 -20.38
N MET A 94 -8.16 -3.63 -19.36
CA MET A 94 -7.07 -4.62 -19.42
C MET A 94 -7.52 -5.97 -19.99
N ALA A 95 -8.82 -6.22 -20.11
CA ALA A 95 -9.37 -7.43 -20.72
C ALA A 95 -9.58 -7.32 -22.26
N THR A 96 -9.25 -6.17 -22.85
CA THR A 96 -9.34 -5.95 -24.29
C THR A 96 -8.21 -6.66 -25.06
N LYS A 97 -8.32 -6.74 -26.40
CA LYS A 97 -7.27 -7.35 -27.27
C LYS A 97 -5.88 -6.69 -27.10
N GLY A 98 -5.84 -5.41 -26.72
CA GLY A 98 -4.61 -4.66 -26.42
C GLY A 98 -4.30 -4.58 -24.92
N GLY A 99 -4.99 -5.35 -24.08
CA GLY A 99 -4.94 -5.23 -22.63
C GLY A 99 -3.55 -5.45 -22.02
N MET A 100 -2.73 -6.29 -22.64
CA MET A 100 -1.35 -6.52 -22.21
C MET A 100 -0.46 -5.27 -22.33
N TYR A 101 -0.69 -4.42 -23.34
CA TYR A 101 0.01 -3.13 -23.45
C TYR A 101 -0.38 -2.18 -22.32
N VAL A 102 -1.67 -2.13 -21.98
CA VAL A 102 -2.18 -1.32 -20.86
C VAL A 102 -1.62 -1.84 -19.53
N LEU A 103 -1.59 -3.16 -19.34
CA LEU A 103 -1.03 -3.81 -18.16
C LEU A 103 0.45 -3.50 -18.01
N GLN A 104 1.27 -3.68 -19.06
CA GLN A 104 2.70 -3.41 -19.00
C GLN A 104 3.00 -1.95 -18.68
N MET A 105 2.25 -1.03 -19.30
CA MET A 105 2.38 0.41 -19.04
C MET A 105 2.04 0.74 -17.58
N MET A 106 0.93 0.21 -17.06
CA MET A 106 0.52 0.44 -15.68
C MET A 106 1.51 -0.17 -14.68
N ASP A 107 2.00 -1.38 -14.91
CA ASP A 107 2.97 -2.05 -14.04
C ASP A 107 4.30 -1.28 -13.97
N SER A 108 4.81 -0.86 -15.13
CA SER A 108 6.10 -0.16 -15.24
C SER A 108 6.08 1.24 -14.62
N TYR A 109 5.01 2.01 -14.85
CA TYR A 109 4.91 3.40 -14.40
C TYR A 109 4.25 3.53 -13.02
N SER A 110 3.13 2.85 -12.78
CA SER A 110 2.32 3.06 -11.57
C SER A 110 2.87 2.34 -10.35
N SER A 111 3.39 1.12 -10.49
CA SER A 111 3.76 0.30 -9.33
C SER A 111 5.09 0.76 -8.72
N THR A 112 6.13 0.87 -9.52
CA THR A 112 7.50 1.12 -9.04
C THR A 112 7.70 2.55 -8.54
N PHE A 113 7.44 3.56 -9.38
CA PHE A 113 7.73 4.96 -9.02
C PHE A 113 6.80 5.51 -7.94
N SER A 114 5.50 5.25 -8.04
CA SER A 114 4.54 5.72 -7.05
C SER A 114 4.82 5.10 -5.67
N ALA A 115 5.06 3.78 -5.60
CA ALA A 115 5.27 3.11 -4.31
C ALA A 115 6.54 3.61 -3.61
N LEU A 116 7.63 3.81 -4.35
CA LEU A 116 8.89 4.33 -3.80
C LEU A 116 8.73 5.77 -3.29
N MET A 117 8.05 6.65 -4.04
CA MET A 117 7.80 8.04 -3.62
C MET A 117 6.90 8.13 -2.39
N VAL A 118 5.82 7.33 -2.35
CA VAL A 118 4.92 7.27 -1.19
C VAL A 118 5.67 6.71 0.02
N GLY A 119 6.39 5.59 -0.14
CA GLY A 119 7.17 4.98 0.94
C GLY A 119 8.27 5.90 1.48
N MET A 120 8.93 6.67 0.62
CA MET A 120 9.89 7.69 1.06
C MET A 120 9.21 8.74 1.94
N THR A 121 8.04 9.22 1.51
CA THR A 121 7.28 10.23 2.24
C THR A 121 6.79 9.69 3.59
N GLU A 122 6.26 8.47 3.63
CA GLU A 122 5.84 7.78 4.86
C GLU A 122 6.99 7.65 5.86
N VAL A 123 8.15 7.17 5.41
CA VAL A 123 9.32 7.01 6.29
C VAL A 123 9.82 8.36 6.82
N ILE A 124 9.82 9.41 6.00
CA ILE A 124 10.19 10.77 6.45
C ILE A 124 9.20 11.26 7.50
N VAL A 125 7.90 11.08 7.27
CA VAL A 125 6.84 11.50 8.20
C VAL A 125 6.97 10.76 9.54
N VAL A 126 7.13 9.43 9.53
CA VAL A 126 7.27 8.65 10.77
C VAL A 126 8.57 9.00 11.51
N SER A 127 9.69 9.10 10.79
CA SER A 127 10.99 9.25 11.44
C SER A 127 11.29 10.68 11.91
N TRP A 128 10.89 11.70 11.15
CA TRP A 128 11.26 13.11 11.42
C TRP A 128 10.10 13.97 11.90
N VAL A 129 8.89 13.79 11.35
CA VAL A 129 7.72 14.60 11.69
C VAL A 129 7.07 14.10 12.98
N TYR A 130 6.73 12.82 13.04
CA TYR A 130 6.21 12.17 14.25
C TYR A 130 7.32 11.92 15.28
N GLY A 131 8.51 11.55 14.81
CA GLY A 131 9.71 11.34 15.61
C GLY A 131 9.87 9.89 16.06
N VAL A 132 11.06 9.33 15.77
CA VAL A 132 11.39 7.93 16.10
C VAL A 132 11.25 7.61 17.60
N ASP A 133 11.50 8.57 18.49
CA ASP A 133 11.38 8.34 19.94
C ASP A 133 9.92 8.17 20.37
N ASN A 134 8.98 8.90 19.76
CA ASN A 134 7.54 8.73 19.99
C ASN A 134 7.09 7.37 19.46
N TYR A 135 7.53 7.02 18.25
CA TYR A 135 7.23 5.72 17.65
C TYR A 135 7.73 4.53 18.49
N LEU A 136 8.95 4.63 19.06
CA LEU A 136 9.48 3.61 19.98
C LEU A 136 8.71 3.52 21.30
N ASN A 137 8.16 4.64 21.79
CA ASN A 137 7.30 4.65 22.97
C ASN A 137 5.96 3.97 22.70
N ASP A 138 5.37 4.20 21.51
CA ASP A 138 4.13 3.52 21.11
C ASP A 138 4.31 2.01 21.04
N ILE A 139 5.43 1.55 20.46
CA ILE A 139 5.78 0.13 20.42
C ILE A 139 5.91 -0.45 21.83
N LYS A 140 6.50 0.30 22.77
CA LYS A 140 6.58 -0.13 24.17
C LYS A 140 5.20 -0.26 24.80
N VAL A 141 4.26 0.65 24.50
CA VAL A 141 2.89 0.55 25.02
C VAL A 141 2.18 -0.68 24.46
N MET A 142 2.42 -1.03 23.19
CA MET A 142 1.82 -2.21 22.55
C MET A 142 2.42 -3.55 23.01
N LEU A 143 3.76 -3.61 23.16
CA LEU A 143 4.48 -4.85 23.48
C LEU A 143 4.81 -5.00 24.97
N GLY A 144 4.73 -3.93 25.77
CA GLY A 144 5.16 -3.89 27.17
C GLY A 144 6.66 -3.69 27.40
N PHE A 145 7.49 -3.83 26.36
CA PHE A 145 8.95 -3.67 26.44
C PHE A 145 9.51 -2.89 25.23
N TYR A 146 10.71 -2.31 25.40
CA TYR A 146 11.41 -1.69 24.28
C TYR A 146 12.07 -2.76 23.40
N PRO A 147 12.02 -2.62 22.06
CA PRO A 147 12.75 -3.52 21.18
C PRO A 147 14.26 -3.39 21.45
N TYR A 148 14.89 -4.49 21.86
CA TYR A 148 16.33 -4.53 22.12
C TYR A 148 17.09 -4.92 20.84
N PRO A 149 18.18 -4.22 20.47
CA PRO A 149 18.74 -3.03 21.10
C PRO A 149 18.13 -1.72 20.58
N ARG A 150 17.64 -0.86 21.50
CA ARG A 150 16.91 0.39 21.19
C ARG A 150 17.68 1.36 20.30
N TRP A 151 18.99 1.48 20.52
CA TRP A 151 19.85 2.41 19.79
C TRP A 151 19.96 2.05 18.30
N LEU A 152 20.02 0.74 17.99
CA LEU A 152 20.10 0.23 16.63
C LEU A 152 18.81 0.54 15.87
N TRP A 153 17.65 0.22 16.46
CA TRP A 153 16.34 0.54 15.88
C TRP A 153 16.17 2.03 15.62
N ARG A 154 16.66 2.87 16.55
CA ARG A 154 16.62 4.32 16.39
C ARG A 154 17.44 4.79 15.19
N ILE A 155 18.65 4.26 15.00
CA ILE A 155 19.53 4.62 13.87
C ILE A 155 18.96 4.09 12.55
N ILE A 156 18.48 2.84 12.53
CA ILE A 156 17.90 2.20 11.35
C ILE A 156 16.70 2.99 10.85
N TRP A 157 15.76 3.36 11.73
CA TRP A 157 14.56 4.10 11.28
C TRP A 157 14.84 5.57 10.98
N LYS A 158 15.74 6.21 11.73
CA LYS A 158 16.04 7.63 11.51
C LYS A 158 16.89 7.88 10.27
N PHE A 159 17.86 7.01 10.00
CA PHE A 159 18.85 7.20 8.93
C PHE A 159 18.89 6.04 7.94
N GLY A 160 18.88 4.79 8.41
CA GLY A 160 18.99 3.62 7.54
C GLY A 160 17.89 3.54 6.46
N MET A 161 16.63 3.54 6.89
CA MET A 161 15.47 3.42 5.99
C MET A 161 15.36 4.57 4.98
N PRO A 162 15.46 5.86 5.38
CA PRO A 162 15.46 6.96 4.42
C PRO A 162 16.60 6.86 3.40
N ILE A 163 17.81 6.49 3.84
CA ILE A 163 18.98 6.39 2.95
C ILE A 163 18.77 5.26 1.94
N ILE A 164 18.37 4.07 2.39
CA ILE A 164 18.16 2.92 1.52
C ILE A 164 17.09 3.21 0.46
N ILE A 165 15.94 3.77 0.87
CA ILE A 165 14.86 4.11 -0.07
C ILE A 165 15.31 5.20 -1.04
N SER A 166 16.04 6.22 -0.56
CA SER A 166 16.57 7.28 -1.43
C SER A 166 17.55 6.74 -2.46
N VAL A 167 18.44 5.82 -2.06
CA VAL A 167 19.40 5.17 -2.96
C VAL A 167 18.68 4.34 -4.03
N ILE A 168 17.71 3.52 -3.64
CA ILE A 168 16.92 2.72 -4.58
C ILE A 168 16.17 3.62 -5.57
N LEU A 169 15.60 4.72 -5.08
CA LEU A 169 14.87 5.68 -5.91
C LEU A 169 15.78 6.38 -6.92
N ILE A 170 16.99 6.79 -6.51
CA ILE A 170 17.99 7.38 -7.42
C ILE A 170 18.40 6.38 -8.49
N PHE A 171 18.71 5.13 -8.13
CA PHE A 171 19.06 4.10 -9.12
C PHE A 171 17.90 3.80 -10.07
N THR A 172 16.67 3.72 -9.54
CA THR A 172 15.47 3.51 -10.36
C THR A 172 15.24 4.67 -11.33
N TRP A 173 15.62 5.89 -10.96
CA TRP A 173 15.56 7.05 -11.85
C TRP A 173 16.64 7.00 -12.94
N ILE A 174 17.86 6.57 -12.60
CA ILE A 174 18.97 6.46 -13.55
C ILE A 174 18.70 5.35 -14.57
N ASP A 175 18.19 4.20 -14.12
CA ASP A 175 17.87 3.05 -14.96
C ASP A 175 16.51 3.19 -15.68
N PHE A 176 15.86 4.35 -15.57
CA PHE A 176 14.59 4.58 -16.23
C PHE A 176 14.74 4.50 -17.75
N THR A 177 14.13 3.48 -18.32
CA THR A 177 13.97 3.31 -19.75
C THR A 177 12.49 3.40 -20.10
N PRO A 178 12.10 4.07 -21.20
CA PRO A 178 10.71 4.09 -21.64
C PRO A 178 10.19 2.66 -21.75
N ALA A 179 8.96 2.42 -21.26
CA ALA A 179 8.38 1.09 -21.34
C ALA A 179 8.40 0.61 -22.80
N LYS A 180 8.77 -0.66 -22.99
CA LYS A 180 8.70 -1.37 -24.28
C LYS A 180 7.99 -2.69 -24.05
N TYR A 181 7.12 -3.07 -24.96
CA TYR A 181 6.50 -4.40 -24.92
C TYR A 181 6.81 -5.11 -26.23
N ASP A 182 7.62 -6.16 -26.13
CA ASP A 182 8.14 -6.92 -27.27
C ASP A 182 8.86 -6.00 -28.29
N THR A 183 8.30 -5.82 -29.48
CA THR A 183 8.83 -4.95 -30.54
C THR A 183 8.19 -3.56 -30.58
N TYR A 184 7.19 -3.31 -29.74
CA TYR A 184 6.44 -2.05 -29.72
C TYR A 184 7.03 -1.07 -28.71
N GLU A 185 7.50 0.07 -29.21
CA GLU A 185 7.90 1.20 -28.40
C GLU A 185 6.68 2.09 -28.11
N PHE A 186 6.46 2.37 -26.82
CA PHE A 186 5.33 3.19 -26.43
C PHE A 186 5.52 4.63 -26.91
N PRO A 187 4.48 5.22 -27.54
CA PRO A 187 4.56 6.58 -28.05
C PRO A 187 4.71 7.58 -26.89
N PRO A 188 5.28 8.78 -27.14
CA PRO A 188 5.54 9.77 -26.09
C PRO A 188 4.30 10.18 -25.28
N TRP A 189 3.11 10.19 -25.90
CA TRP A 189 1.85 10.48 -25.21
C TRP A 189 1.50 9.40 -24.18
N ALA A 190 1.82 8.14 -24.44
CA ALA A 190 1.57 7.04 -23.51
C ALA A 190 2.50 7.12 -22.30
N ASN A 191 3.76 7.50 -22.52
CA ASN A 191 4.70 7.78 -21.44
C ASN A 191 4.23 8.98 -20.59
N ALA A 192 3.68 10.03 -21.21
CA ALA A 192 3.10 11.16 -20.48
C ALA A 192 1.91 10.73 -19.61
N VAL A 193 1.02 9.89 -20.14
CA VAL A 193 -0.09 9.29 -19.35
C VAL A 193 0.44 8.45 -18.19
N GLY A 194 1.48 7.64 -18.41
CA GLY A 194 2.16 6.87 -17.38
C GLY A 194 2.68 7.76 -16.25
N TRP A 195 3.40 8.84 -16.57
CA TRP A 195 3.89 9.79 -15.57
C TRP A 195 2.76 10.50 -14.82
N VAL A 196 1.70 10.93 -15.51
CA VAL A 196 0.53 11.52 -14.85
C VAL A 196 -0.10 10.53 -13.87
N LEU A 197 -0.20 9.26 -14.24
CA LEU A 197 -0.69 8.21 -13.35
C LEU A 197 0.21 8.05 -12.11
N SER A 198 1.54 7.95 -12.30
CA SER A 198 2.50 7.82 -11.20
C SER A 198 2.50 9.02 -10.24
N PHE A 199 2.39 10.24 -10.77
CA PHE A 199 2.35 11.44 -9.94
C PHE A 199 0.98 11.71 -9.33
N SER A 200 -0.11 11.19 -9.89
CA SER A 200 -1.46 11.42 -9.37
C SER A 200 -1.61 10.99 -7.91
N SER A 201 -1.19 9.77 -7.58
CA SER A 201 -1.18 9.21 -6.22
C SER A 201 -0.27 10.01 -5.27
N VAL A 202 0.96 10.33 -5.71
CA VAL A 202 1.93 11.08 -4.90
C VAL A 202 1.44 12.50 -4.64
N SER A 203 0.78 13.13 -5.62
CA SER A 203 0.28 14.50 -5.53
C SER A 203 -0.85 14.67 -4.51
N CYS A 204 -1.60 13.60 -4.19
CA CYS A 204 -2.63 13.64 -3.15
C CYS A 204 -2.06 14.07 -1.79
N ILE A 205 -0.82 13.66 -1.47
CA ILE A 205 -0.17 14.00 -0.19
C ILE A 205 0.03 15.53 -0.03
N PRO A 206 0.75 16.24 -0.94
CA PRO A 206 0.92 17.68 -0.82
C PRO A 206 -0.40 18.44 -1.03
N ILE A 207 -1.32 17.96 -1.89
CA ILE A 207 -2.62 18.61 -2.07
C ILE A 207 -3.42 18.63 -0.75
N VAL A 208 -3.51 17.49 -0.07
CA VAL A 208 -4.20 17.40 1.23
C VAL A 208 -3.46 18.21 2.30
N ALA A 209 -2.12 18.20 2.30
CA ALA A 209 -1.33 19.01 3.22
C ALA A 209 -1.61 20.52 3.04
N ILE A 210 -1.57 21.03 1.81
CA ILE A 210 -1.87 22.43 1.48
C ILE A 210 -3.32 22.76 1.84
N TYR A 211 -4.27 21.91 1.48
CA TYR A 211 -5.69 22.10 1.81
C TYR A 211 -5.91 22.25 3.33
N LYS A 212 -5.30 21.38 4.13
CA LYS A 212 -5.38 21.47 5.61
C LYS A 212 -4.72 22.74 6.15
N ILE A 213 -3.57 23.14 5.60
CA ILE A 213 -2.88 24.37 6.00
C ILE A 213 -3.74 25.61 5.71
N ILE A 214 -4.42 25.67 4.57
CA ILE A 214 -5.25 26.83 4.20
C ILE A 214 -6.46 26.95 5.13
N ARG A 215 -7.07 25.81 5.50
CA ARG A 215 -8.31 25.76 6.29
C ARG A 215 -8.11 25.99 7.79
N GLU A 216 -6.90 25.77 8.30
CA GLU A 216 -6.58 25.96 9.72
C GLU A 216 -6.43 27.45 10.07
N ASP A 217 -6.96 27.88 11.22
CA ASP A 217 -6.87 29.28 11.67
C ASP A 217 -5.53 29.59 12.37
N GLY A 218 -4.98 30.78 12.05
CA GLY A 218 -3.76 31.32 12.66
C GLY A 218 -2.71 31.79 11.64
N SER A 219 -1.49 32.05 12.12
CA SER A 219 -0.33 32.36 11.25
C SER A 219 0.24 31.10 10.59
N LEU A 220 0.96 31.23 9.46
CA LEU A 220 1.51 30.08 8.72
C LEU A 220 2.35 29.14 9.59
N LYS A 221 3.18 29.69 10.50
CA LYS A 221 4.03 28.90 11.40
C LYS A 221 3.20 28.15 12.44
N GLU A 222 2.16 28.77 12.99
CA GLU A 222 1.27 28.13 13.96
C GLU A 222 0.42 27.04 13.31
N ARG A 223 -0.08 27.26 12.09
CA ARG A 223 -0.84 26.25 11.33
C ARG A 223 0.00 24.99 11.10
N VAL A 224 1.22 25.15 10.57
CA VAL A 224 2.12 24.02 10.32
C VAL A 224 2.48 23.33 11.63
N TRP A 225 2.75 24.08 12.70
CA TRP A 225 3.08 23.52 14.00
C TRP A 225 1.90 22.75 14.63
N LYS A 226 0.67 23.25 14.52
CA LYS A 226 -0.55 22.55 14.97
C LYS A 226 -0.76 21.25 14.21
N LEU A 227 -0.66 21.30 12.87
CA LEU A 227 -0.88 20.14 11.98
C LEU A 227 0.20 19.06 12.10
N THR A 228 1.39 19.42 12.58
CA THR A 228 2.50 18.49 12.81
C THR A 228 2.36 17.72 14.14
N ARG A 229 1.42 18.10 15.01
CA ARG A 229 1.21 17.42 16.30
C ARG A 229 0.17 16.31 16.16
N PRO A 230 0.38 15.15 16.81
CA PRO A 230 -0.65 14.12 16.88
C PRO A 230 -1.87 14.67 17.62
N LEU A 231 -3.07 14.19 17.25
CA LEU A 231 -4.29 14.59 17.93
C LEU A 231 -4.25 14.17 19.41
N PRO A 232 -4.87 14.93 20.34
CA PRO A 232 -4.90 14.57 21.76
C PRO A 232 -5.50 13.18 22.04
N GLN A 233 -6.45 12.75 21.19
CA GLN A 233 -7.09 11.43 21.24
C GLN A 233 -6.23 10.28 20.69
N TRP A 234 -5.08 10.58 20.06
CA TRP A 234 -4.15 9.59 19.52
C TRP A 234 -3.29 8.94 20.61
N ALA A 235 -3.03 9.66 21.71
CA ALA A 235 -2.26 9.12 22.80
C ALA A 235 -3.05 7.99 23.51
N PRO A 236 -2.38 6.90 23.94
CA PRO A 236 -3.03 5.91 24.79
C PRO A 236 -3.61 6.61 26.04
N PRO A 237 -4.80 6.21 26.52
CA PRO A 237 -5.38 6.78 27.73
C PRO A 237 -4.34 6.80 28.85
N ALA A 238 -4.24 7.89 29.60
CA ALA A 238 -3.25 8.05 30.67
C ALA A 238 -3.24 6.85 31.65
N ASP A 239 -4.38 6.18 31.78
CA ASP A 239 -4.61 4.98 32.58
C ASP A 239 -3.75 3.77 32.17
N VAL A 240 -3.43 3.64 30.88
CA VAL A 240 -2.59 2.54 30.33
C VAL A 240 -1.12 2.73 30.69
N LEU A 241 -0.66 3.98 30.80
CA LEU A 241 0.71 4.30 31.21
C LEU A 241 0.96 4.02 32.71
N ILE A 242 -0.10 3.94 33.52
CA ILE A 242 -0.03 3.75 34.97
C ILE A 242 -0.01 2.27 35.37
N ARG A 243 -0.52 1.35 34.53
CA ARG A 243 -0.59 -0.09 34.84
C ARG A 243 -0.09 -0.99 33.70
N PRO A 244 1.22 -1.22 33.58
CA PRO A 244 1.77 -2.08 32.54
C PRO A 244 1.40 -3.56 32.67
N ASN A 245 0.93 -4.03 33.84
CA ASN A 245 0.89 -5.47 34.14
C ASN A 245 -0.47 -6.03 34.61
N ASP A 246 -1.53 -5.22 34.69
CA ASP A 246 -2.85 -5.69 35.18
C ASP A 246 -3.92 -5.85 34.06
N SER A 247 -3.60 -5.50 32.81
CA SER A 247 -4.64 -5.25 31.79
C SER A 247 -4.93 -6.42 30.84
N PHE A 248 -4.27 -7.57 31.00
CA PHE A 248 -4.63 -8.80 30.25
C PHE A 248 -5.64 -9.69 31.00
N GLY A 249 -6.21 -9.19 32.10
CA GLY A 249 -7.43 -9.74 32.69
C GLY A 249 -8.66 -9.23 31.94
N ALA A 250 -9.24 -10.10 31.12
CA ALA A 250 -10.50 -9.93 30.39
C ALA A 250 -11.45 -8.84 30.94
N LYS A 251 -11.51 -7.69 30.27
CA LYS A 251 -12.72 -6.87 30.19
C LYS A 251 -12.99 -6.58 28.72
N PRO A 252 -14.20 -6.87 28.20
CA PRO A 252 -14.50 -6.69 26.80
C PRO A 252 -14.38 -5.21 26.45
N LEU A 253 -13.51 -4.91 25.48
CA LEU A 253 -13.42 -3.64 24.78
C LEU A 253 -14.67 -3.44 23.92
N LEU A 254 -15.80 -3.14 24.54
CA LEU A 254 -17.01 -2.67 23.85
C LEU A 254 -17.84 -1.76 24.77
N LYS A 255 -17.55 -0.46 24.70
CA LYS A 255 -18.59 0.59 24.71
C LYS A 255 -18.26 1.64 23.66
N VAL A 256 -18.26 1.21 22.40
CA VAL A 256 -18.67 2.09 21.30
C VAL A 256 -20.20 2.06 21.32
N THR A 257 -20.84 2.85 22.19
CA THR A 257 -22.29 3.18 22.18
C THR A 257 -22.65 4.05 23.39
N SER A 258 -22.69 5.36 23.16
CA SER A 258 -23.61 6.34 23.74
C SER A 258 -23.53 7.56 22.82
N PHE A 259 -24.27 7.67 21.71
CA PHE A 259 -25.72 7.82 21.60
C PHE A 259 -26.44 7.94 22.95
N ASP A 260 -26.41 9.14 23.51
CA ASP A 260 -27.53 9.74 24.25
C ASP A 260 -27.92 10.96 23.37
N VAL A 261 -28.89 10.89 22.46
CA VAL A 261 -30.35 10.89 22.67
C VAL A 261 -30.77 11.94 23.72
N GLU A 262 -31.32 13.03 23.17
CA GLU A 262 -32.29 13.97 23.74
C GLU A 262 -32.46 14.04 25.26
N THR A 263 -32.24 15.23 25.80
CA THR A 263 -33.14 15.75 26.83
C THR A 263 -33.36 17.24 26.58
N GLU A 264 -34.43 17.55 25.86
CA GLU A 264 -35.12 18.83 26.02
C GLU A 264 -35.53 18.97 27.49
N ALA A 265 -34.98 19.96 28.17
CA ALA A 265 -35.58 20.57 29.35
C ALA A 265 -34.93 21.95 29.55
N LYS A 266 -35.48 22.97 28.90
CA LYS A 266 -35.39 24.34 29.40
C LYS A 266 -36.79 24.91 29.55
N ILE A 267 -37.07 25.19 30.81
CA ILE A 267 -38.14 26.00 31.39
C ILE A 267 -38.23 27.35 30.67
#